data_AF-A0A8H8SLY9-F1
#
_entry.id   AF-A0A8H8SLY9-F1
#
_cell.length_a   1.000
_cell.length_b   1.000
_cell.length_c   1.000
_cell.angle_alpha   90.00
_cell.angle_beta   90.00
_cell.angle_gamma   90.00
#
_symmetry.space_group_name_H-M   'P 1'
#
loop_
_entity.id
_entity.type
_entity.pdbx_description
1 polymer ?
#
loop_
_entity_poly.entity_id
_entity_poly.type
_entity_poly.pdbx_seq_one_letter_code
_entity_poly.pdbx_strand_id
1 'polypeptide(L)'
;MTAVQHPIDLTTPNPPVGFPGSPLESPSQPPVLGDLIEANRYIRQLGLFLEIAPNNQDIQAALAEGMLYQNRIVNAIVREQYPDDTHSLGLQRQNDEFALRIAQVVAVRMKPELKALQDEFREGRKELERRFDKVERRLDGVEKRLDGVEKRLDGVEKRLDGVEKRLDGVEKRLDGFDKRFDEVDKRFDGVDRQLTEVRTQSAALSSSIKTDKTELTEKIRDATQRLEGLEKTSSNLLESVGLLNGNQDIRVAFKEVLDLELAEIKSETRTTKTRLTTLTEKFAGVENLAGMETNVVKLKGQMKSVADRITKMERLDLLVINHARILHGPWLEIPNEDGRYPTQQPEKFPLLNTHGALEALNGPTLGEYLAFYGLPLPNGVNKNSSRWSREQKEAGTKALRDYITTPA
;
A
#
# COMPACT_ATOMS: atom_id res chain seq x y z
N MET A 1 -28.02 -124.46 129.07
CA MET A 1 -27.25 -123.40 129.74
C MET A 1 -27.12 -122.24 128.77
N THR A 2 -27.64 -121.08 129.18
CA THR A 2 -27.31 -119.72 128.72
C THR A 2 -27.03 -119.50 127.22
N ALA A 3 -28.10 -119.23 126.46
CA ALA A 3 -28.03 -118.58 125.16
C ALA A 3 -27.60 -117.11 125.37
N VAL A 4 -26.33 -116.82 125.10
CA VAL A 4 -25.86 -115.45 124.95
C VAL A 4 -26.33 -114.96 123.59
N GLN A 5 -27.47 -114.26 123.56
CA GLN A 5 -27.88 -113.45 122.42
C GLN A 5 -26.94 -112.23 122.37
N HIS A 6 -25.92 -112.28 121.51
CA HIS A 6 -25.25 -111.07 121.05
C HIS A 6 -26.11 -110.45 119.91
N PRO A 7 -26.51 -109.18 120.00
CA PRO A 7 -27.20 -108.49 118.93
C PRO A 7 -26.29 -108.39 117.70
N ILE A 8 -26.88 -108.54 116.52
CA ILE A 8 -26.20 -108.40 115.23
C ILE A 8 -25.84 -106.91 115.06
N ASP A 9 -24.55 -106.59 115.15
CA ASP A 9 -24.02 -105.26 114.84
C ASP A 9 -23.77 -105.15 113.33
N LEU A 10 -24.62 -104.40 112.63
CA LEU A 10 -24.55 -104.15 111.19
C LEU A 10 -23.65 -102.95 110.83
N THR A 11 -22.81 -102.46 111.75
CA THR A 11 -22.05 -101.21 111.56
C THR A 11 -20.59 -101.36 111.15
N THR A 12 -20.09 -102.58 110.86
CA THR A 12 -18.74 -102.74 110.30
C THR A 12 -18.76 -102.74 108.76
N PRO A 13 -18.00 -101.87 108.07
CA PRO A 13 -18.18 -101.62 106.63
C PRO A 13 -17.41 -102.58 105.70
N ASN A 14 -16.88 -103.70 106.21
CA ASN A 14 -16.13 -104.66 105.38
C ASN A 14 -16.72 -106.07 105.49
N PRO A 15 -16.98 -106.76 104.36
CA PRO A 15 -17.41 -108.15 104.37
C PRO A 15 -16.34 -109.01 105.05
N PRO A 16 -16.71 -110.11 105.73
CA PRO A 16 -15.74 -110.97 106.40
C PRO A 16 -14.69 -111.48 105.40
N VAL A 17 -13.43 -111.08 105.60
CA VAL A 17 -12.30 -111.41 104.72
C VAL A 17 -12.01 -112.90 104.84
N GLY A 18 -12.49 -113.67 103.86
CA GLY A 18 -12.28 -115.11 103.77
C GLY A 18 -13.27 -115.93 104.60
N PHE A 19 -13.80 -116.99 103.99
CA PHE A 19 -14.57 -118.01 104.68
C PHE A 19 -13.64 -118.71 105.70
N PRO A 20 -13.95 -118.73 107.02
CA PRO A 20 -13.10 -119.36 108.01
C PRO A 20 -13.28 -120.88 107.93
N GLY A 21 -12.60 -121.49 106.97
CA GLY A 21 -12.63 -122.93 106.72
C GLY A 21 -11.68 -123.24 105.59
N SER A 22 -10.43 -123.58 105.92
CA SER A 22 -9.49 -124.13 104.96
C SER A 22 -10.14 -125.27 104.17
N PRO A 23 -9.78 -125.50 102.89
CA PRO A 23 -10.15 -126.73 102.21
C PRO A 23 -9.57 -127.88 103.04
N LEU A 24 -10.41 -128.68 103.69
CA LEU A 24 -9.94 -129.76 104.56
C LEU A 24 -9.18 -130.80 103.72
N GLU A 25 -7.86 -130.65 103.63
CA GLU A 25 -6.95 -131.79 103.58
C GLU A 25 -7.18 -132.59 104.86
N SER A 26 -7.87 -133.73 104.73
CA SER A 26 -8.05 -134.79 105.74
C SER A 26 -8.24 -134.33 107.20
N PRO A 27 -9.49 -134.06 107.66
CA PRO A 27 -9.71 -133.80 109.06
C PRO A 27 -9.66 -135.12 109.83
N SER A 28 -8.86 -135.17 110.88
CA SER A 28 -8.81 -136.28 111.84
C SER A 28 -10.12 -136.49 112.64
N GLN A 29 -11.17 -135.70 112.36
CA GLN A 29 -12.54 -135.88 112.84
C GLN A 29 -13.57 -135.46 111.75
N PRO A 30 -14.67 -136.20 111.57
CA PRO A 30 -15.70 -135.87 110.58
C PRO A 30 -16.48 -134.59 110.93
N PRO A 31 -16.94 -133.81 109.93
CA PRO A 31 -17.64 -132.54 110.14
C PRO A 31 -18.99 -132.76 110.85
N VAL A 32 -19.27 -131.92 111.84
CA VAL A 32 -20.44 -132.06 112.71
C VAL A 32 -21.53 -131.03 112.36
N LEU A 33 -22.75 -131.23 112.85
CA LEU A 33 -23.89 -130.33 112.62
C LEU A 33 -23.57 -128.85 112.95
N GLY A 34 -22.63 -128.60 113.88
CA GLY A 34 -22.11 -127.26 114.19
C GLY A 34 -21.51 -126.54 112.97
N ASP A 35 -20.74 -127.24 112.14
CA ASP A 35 -20.06 -126.69 110.96
C ASP A 35 -21.08 -126.25 109.89
N LEU A 36 -22.17 -127.00 109.75
CA LEU A 36 -23.26 -126.66 108.84
C LEU A 36 -24.03 -125.40 109.29
N ILE A 37 -24.20 -125.23 110.59
CA ILE A 37 -24.86 -124.05 111.16
C ILE A 37 -24.01 -122.80 110.91
N GLU A 38 -22.68 -122.92 111.06
CA GLU A 38 -21.74 -121.83 110.82
C GLU A 38 -21.68 -121.45 109.34
N ALA A 39 -21.61 -122.44 108.44
CA ALA A 39 -21.68 -122.20 107.00
C ALA A 39 -22.99 -121.50 106.57
N ASN A 40 -24.14 -121.92 107.12
CA ASN A 40 -25.42 -121.27 106.86
C ASN A 40 -25.45 -119.83 107.37
N ARG A 41 -24.89 -119.57 108.55
CA ARG A 41 -24.81 -118.22 109.10
C ARG A 41 -23.98 -117.31 108.18
N TYR A 42 -22.85 -117.80 107.69
CA TYR A 42 -21.97 -117.05 106.79
C TYR A 42 -22.63 -116.77 105.42
N ILE A 43 -23.24 -117.78 104.80
CA ILE A 43 -23.96 -117.62 103.51
C ILE A 43 -25.10 -116.63 103.65
N ARG A 44 -25.84 -116.66 104.77
CA ARG A 44 -26.91 -115.71 105.03
C ARG A 44 -26.38 -114.28 105.19
N GLN A 45 -25.22 -114.09 105.83
CA GLN A 45 -24.56 -112.79 105.90
C GLN A 45 -24.15 -112.28 104.52
N LEU A 46 -23.53 -113.12 103.69
CA LEU A 46 -23.19 -112.75 102.31
C LEU A 46 -24.42 -112.41 101.46
N GLY A 47 -25.53 -113.13 101.64
CA GLY A 47 -26.80 -112.82 100.99
C GLY A 47 -27.33 -111.43 101.34
N LEU A 48 -27.26 -111.04 102.62
CA LEU A 48 -27.62 -109.68 103.06
C LEU A 48 -26.69 -108.62 102.45
N PHE A 49 -25.39 -108.90 102.32
CA PHE A 49 -24.47 -107.99 101.65
C PHE A 49 -24.79 -107.82 100.15
N LEU A 50 -25.26 -108.87 99.47
CA LEU A 50 -25.68 -108.79 98.06
C LEU A 50 -26.97 -108.00 97.84
N GLU A 51 -27.87 -107.95 98.82
CA GLU A 51 -29.02 -107.04 98.75
C GLU A 51 -28.58 -105.57 98.73
N ILE A 52 -27.47 -105.25 99.42
CA ILE A 52 -26.92 -103.89 99.49
C ILE A 52 -26.00 -103.59 98.29
N ALA A 53 -25.23 -104.56 97.82
CA ALA A 53 -24.28 -104.42 96.72
C ALA A 53 -24.42 -105.53 95.65
N PRO A 54 -25.50 -105.50 94.85
CA PRO A 54 -25.87 -106.62 93.98
C PRO A 54 -24.88 -106.89 92.85
N ASN A 55 -24.07 -105.92 92.44
CA ASN A 55 -23.09 -106.06 91.35
C ASN A 55 -21.66 -106.33 91.84
N ASN A 56 -21.45 -106.56 93.14
CA ASN A 56 -20.11 -106.84 93.65
C ASN A 56 -19.71 -108.28 93.31
N GLN A 57 -18.85 -108.42 92.29
CA GLN A 57 -18.42 -109.72 91.77
C GLN A 57 -17.71 -110.57 92.84
N ASP A 58 -16.98 -109.97 93.77
CA ASP A 58 -16.27 -110.72 94.82
C ASP A 58 -17.24 -111.32 95.83
N ILE A 59 -18.30 -110.59 96.20
CA ILE A 59 -19.35 -111.08 97.11
C ILE A 59 -20.21 -112.15 96.40
N GLN A 60 -20.53 -111.95 95.11
CA GLN A 60 -21.21 -112.95 94.30
C GLN A 60 -20.41 -114.26 94.21
N ALA A 61 -19.10 -114.16 93.95
CA ALA A 61 -18.19 -115.30 93.92
C ALA A 61 -18.10 -116.01 95.28
N ALA A 62 -17.90 -115.25 96.37
CA ALA A 62 -17.84 -115.80 97.72
C ALA A 62 -19.15 -116.47 98.17
N LEU A 63 -20.32 -115.92 97.77
CA LEU A 63 -21.62 -116.55 98.03
C LEU A 63 -21.75 -117.87 97.29
N ALA A 64 -21.36 -117.91 96.01
CA ALA A 64 -21.38 -119.12 95.20
C ALA A 64 -20.47 -120.23 95.79
N GLU A 65 -19.25 -119.87 96.19
CA GLU A 65 -18.34 -120.79 96.88
C GLU A 65 -18.90 -121.28 98.22
N GLY A 66 -19.49 -120.37 99.02
CA GLY A 66 -20.14 -120.70 100.29
C GLY A 66 -21.28 -121.71 100.11
N MET A 67 -22.19 -121.49 99.15
CA MET A 67 -23.29 -122.42 98.86
C MET A 67 -22.79 -123.80 98.43
N LEU A 68 -21.72 -123.86 97.62
CA LEU A 68 -21.09 -125.12 97.25
C LEU A 68 -20.50 -125.84 98.46
N TYR A 69 -19.84 -125.10 99.36
CA TYR A 69 -19.29 -125.66 100.61
C TYR A 69 -20.39 -126.18 101.54
N GLN A 70 -21.49 -125.43 101.72
CA GLN A 70 -22.66 -125.91 102.45
C GLN A 70 -23.20 -127.21 101.87
N ASN A 71 -23.34 -127.30 100.55
CA ASN A 71 -23.83 -128.50 99.89
C ASN A 71 -22.89 -129.70 100.17
N ARG A 72 -21.58 -129.49 100.16
CA ARG A 72 -20.59 -130.52 100.53
C ARG A 72 -20.72 -130.98 101.98
N ILE A 73 -20.86 -130.08 102.95
CA ILE A 73 -21.06 -130.45 104.37
C ILE A 73 -22.36 -131.22 104.55
N VAL A 74 -23.47 -130.75 103.99
CA VAL A 74 -24.78 -131.44 104.06
C VAL A 74 -24.64 -132.87 103.54
N ASN A 75 -23.99 -133.04 102.38
CA ASN A 75 -23.77 -134.36 101.80
C ASN A 75 -22.86 -135.25 102.66
N ALA A 76 -21.87 -134.69 103.35
CA ALA A 76 -21.00 -135.44 104.26
C ALA A 76 -21.75 -135.93 105.51
N ILE A 77 -22.51 -135.05 106.17
CA ILE A 77 -23.32 -135.39 107.36
C ILE A 77 -24.37 -136.46 107.00
N VAL A 78 -25.08 -136.29 105.87
CA VAL A 78 -26.09 -137.26 105.43
C VAL A 78 -25.47 -138.64 105.16
N ARG A 79 -24.28 -138.71 104.55
CA ARG A 79 -23.57 -139.98 104.30
C ARG A 79 -23.15 -140.71 105.58
N GLU A 80 -22.78 -139.99 106.63
CA GLU A 80 -22.35 -140.59 107.89
C GLU A 80 -23.55 -141.06 108.73
N GLN A 81 -24.67 -140.34 108.66
CA GLN A 81 -25.86 -140.63 109.45
C GLN A 81 -26.79 -141.67 108.80
N TYR A 82 -26.72 -141.83 107.47
CA TYR A 82 -27.51 -142.80 106.69
C TYR A 82 -26.63 -143.47 105.59
N PRO A 83 -25.81 -144.48 105.93
CA PRO A 83 -24.80 -145.03 105.02
C PRO A 83 -25.35 -145.77 103.79
N ASP A 84 -26.59 -146.28 103.83
CA ASP A 84 -27.10 -147.25 102.85
C ASP A 84 -28.17 -146.73 101.85
N ASP A 85 -28.48 -145.42 101.84
CA ASP A 85 -29.49 -144.86 100.91
C ASP A 85 -28.94 -144.58 99.50
N THR A 86 -29.00 -145.61 98.66
CA THR A 86 -28.53 -145.66 97.25
C THR A 86 -29.29 -144.76 96.24
N HIS A 87 -30.39 -144.10 96.63
CA HIS A 87 -31.22 -143.30 95.71
C HIS A 87 -30.64 -141.91 95.35
N SER A 88 -29.75 -141.34 96.16
CA SER A 88 -29.16 -140.01 95.91
C SER A 88 -28.16 -139.98 94.73
N LEU A 89 -27.49 -141.10 94.43
CA LEU A 89 -26.53 -141.23 93.33
C LEU A 89 -27.18 -141.17 91.93
N GLY A 90 -28.47 -141.49 91.81
CA GLY A 90 -29.19 -141.48 90.53
C GLY A 90 -29.53 -140.08 90.02
N LEU A 91 -29.99 -139.19 90.91
CA LEU A 91 -30.31 -137.79 90.60
C LEU A 91 -29.05 -136.98 90.26
N GLN A 92 -27.93 -137.25 90.94
CA GLN A 92 -26.65 -136.60 90.66
C GLN A 92 -26.16 -136.90 89.23
N ARG A 93 -26.26 -138.17 88.79
CA ARG A 93 -25.88 -138.56 87.42
C ARG A 93 -26.72 -137.86 86.34
N GLN A 94 -28.02 -137.68 86.58
CA GLN A 94 -28.88 -136.97 85.63
C GLN A 94 -28.52 -135.50 85.49
N ASN A 95 -28.15 -134.83 86.59
CA ASN A 95 -27.71 -133.44 86.56
C ASN A 95 -26.36 -133.27 85.87
N ASP A 96 -25.39 -134.15 86.13
CA ASP A 96 -24.09 -134.14 85.45
C ASP A 96 -24.24 -134.39 83.94
N GLU A 97 -25.15 -135.29 83.55
CA GLU A 97 -25.47 -135.57 82.15
C GLU A 97 -26.13 -134.36 81.46
N PHE A 98 -27.05 -133.68 82.14
CA PHE A 98 -27.69 -132.47 81.63
C PHE A 98 -26.67 -131.33 81.44
N ALA A 99 -25.77 -131.13 82.40
CA ALA A 99 -24.69 -130.15 82.30
C ALA A 99 -23.75 -130.44 81.11
N LEU A 100 -23.42 -131.73 80.87
CA LEU A 100 -22.62 -132.15 79.72
C LEU A 100 -23.33 -131.88 78.38
N ARG A 101 -24.65 -132.08 78.30
CA ARG A 101 -25.44 -131.74 77.11
C ARG A 101 -25.46 -130.23 76.84
N ILE A 102 -25.61 -129.39 77.87
CA ILE A 102 -25.51 -127.93 77.73
C ILE A 102 -24.11 -127.53 77.26
N ALA A 103 -23.06 -128.07 77.89
CA ALA A 103 -21.68 -127.81 77.51
C ALA A 103 -21.40 -128.21 76.05
N GLN A 104 -21.94 -129.33 75.59
CA GLN A 104 -21.89 -129.75 74.19
C GLN A 104 -22.64 -128.78 73.27
N VAL A 105 -23.86 -128.35 73.61
CA VAL A 105 -24.60 -127.38 72.78
C VAL A 105 -23.85 -126.05 72.66
N VAL A 106 -23.30 -125.54 73.77
CA VAL A 106 -22.49 -124.31 73.76
C VAL A 106 -21.22 -124.50 72.93
N ALA A 107 -20.52 -125.62 73.10
CA ALA A 107 -19.25 -125.88 72.41
C ALA A 107 -19.43 -126.16 70.92
N VAL A 108 -20.43 -126.96 70.55
CA VAL A 108 -20.65 -127.45 69.19
C VAL A 108 -21.48 -126.49 68.36
N ARG A 109 -22.43 -125.76 68.96
CA ARG A 109 -23.38 -124.90 68.21
C ARG A 109 -23.16 -123.41 68.44
N MET A 110 -23.13 -122.95 69.69
CA MET A 110 -23.05 -121.50 69.97
C MET A 110 -21.67 -120.90 69.71
N LYS A 111 -20.57 -121.57 70.08
CA LYS A 111 -19.20 -121.07 69.85
C LYS A 111 -18.89 -120.84 68.36
N PRO A 112 -19.18 -121.77 67.43
CA PRO A 112 -18.98 -121.53 66.01
C PRO A 112 -19.87 -120.42 65.44
N GLU A 113 -21.14 -120.34 65.83
CA GLU A 113 -22.07 -119.29 65.37
C GLU A 113 -21.59 -117.89 65.80
N LEU A 114 -21.15 -117.74 67.06
CA LEU A 114 -20.57 -116.48 67.56
C LEU A 114 -19.28 -116.12 66.82
N LYS A 115 -18.43 -117.11 66.49
CA LYS A 115 -17.21 -116.88 65.73
C LYS A 115 -17.52 -116.45 64.28
N ALA A 116 -18.47 -117.10 63.63
CA ALA A 116 -18.91 -116.75 62.28
C ALA A 116 -19.47 -115.33 62.20
N LEU A 117 -20.30 -114.94 63.18
CA LEU A 117 -20.82 -113.59 63.29
C LEU A 117 -19.70 -112.55 63.50
N GLN A 118 -18.73 -112.84 64.37
CA GLN A 118 -17.55 -111.97 64.57
C GLN A 118 -16.71 -111.82 63.29
N ASP A 119 -16.55 -112.89 62.51
CA ASP A 119 -15.82 -112.87 61.25
C ASP A 119 -16.59 -112.09 60.16
N GLU A 120 -17.92 -112.20 60.07
CA GLU A 120 -18.77 -111.35 59.21
C GLU A 120 -18.65 -109.87 59.58
N PHE A 121 -18.74 -109.51 60.86
CA PHE A 121 -18.56 -108.13 61.31
C PHE A 121 -17.15 -107.60 61.01
N ARG A 122 -16.12 -108.46 61.11
CA ARG A 122 -14.76 -108.10 60.74
C ARG A 122 -14.64 -107.84 59.24
N GLU A 123 -15.25 -108.67 58.41
CA GLU A 123 -15.19 -108.54 56.95
C GLU A 123 -16.03 -107.35 56.45
N GLY A 124 -17.22 -107.13 57.02
CA GLY A 124 -18.05 -105.95 56.76
C GLY A 124 -17.34 -104.64 57.11
N ARG A 125 -16.56 -104.61 58.21
CA ARG A 125 -15.70 -103.46 58.54
C ARG A 125 -14.61 -103.22 57.49
N LYS A 126 -13.91 -104.26 57.05
CA LYS A 126 -12.87 -104.12 56.01
C LYS A 126 -13.44 -103.63 54.67
N GLU A 127 -14.61 -104.11 54.27
CA GLU A 127 -15.28 -103.65 53.05
C GLU A 127 -15.69 -102.18 53.18
N LEU A 128 -16.20 -101.77 54.35
CA LEU A 128 -16.52 -100.37 54.63
C LEU A 128 -15.28 -99.48 54.56
N GLU A 129 -14.17 -99.92 55.15
CA GLU A 129 -12.87 -99.24 55.11
C GLU A 129 -12.37 -99.08 53.66
N ARG A 130 -12.44 -100.16 52.86
CA ARG A 130 -12.13 -100.09 51.41
C ARG A 130 -13.01 -99.10 50.64
N ARG A 131 -14.29 -98.99 50.99
CA ARG A 131 -15.20 -98.01 50.37
C ARG A 131 -14.86 -96.60 50.77
N PHE A 132 -14.52 -96.37 52.04
CA PHE A 132 -14.05 -95.07 52.53
C PHE A 132 -12.75 -94.65 51.84
N ASP A 133 -11.76 -95.54 51.73
CA ASP A 133 -10.52 -95.27 50.97
C ASP A 133 -10.81 -94.85 49.53
N LYS A 134 -11.78 -95.50 48.88
CA LYS A 134 -12.17 -95.16 47.50
C LYS A 134 -12.86 -93.80 47.43
N VAL A 135 -13.67 -93.44 48.41
CA VAL A 135 -14.31 -92.11 48.49
C VAL A 135 -13.27 -91.03 48.72
N GLU A 136 -12.34 -91.24 49.66
CA GLU A 136 -11.25 -90.31 49.95
C GLU A 136 -10.41 -90.03 48.70
N ARG A 137 -9.96 -91.07 47.99
CA ARG A 137 -9.24 -90.90 46.71
C ARG A 137 -10.04 -90.15 45.65
N ARG A 138 -11.37 -90.28 45.63
CA ARG A 138 -12.23 -89.51 44.70
C ARG A 138 -12.32 -88.05 45.12
N LEU A 139 -12.38 -87.77 46.41
CA LEU A 139 -12.38 -86.41 46.95
C LEU A 139 -11.04 -85.72 46.66
N ASP A 140 -9.90 -86.39 46.85
CA ASP A 140 -8.57 -85.88 46.44
C ASP A 140 -8.54 -85.52 44.94
N GLY A 141 -9.18 -86.34 44.10
CA GLY A 141 -9.31 -86.10 42.67
C GLY A 141 -10.20 -84.90 42.34
N VAL A 142 -11.23 -84.63 43.14
CA VAL A 142 -12.09 -83.45 43.01
C VAL A 142 -11.33 -82.20 43.44
N GLU A 143 -10.63 -82.25 44.58
CA GLU A 143 -9.83 -81.14 45.10
C GLU A 143 -8.77 -80.68 44.08
N LYS A 144 -7.99 -81.63 43.53
CA LYS A 144 -7.02 -81.32 42.46
C LYS A 144 -7.66 -80.70 41.21
N ARG A 145 -8.89 -81.07 40.87
CA ARG A 145 -9.61 -80.46 39.74
C ARG A 145 -10.07 -79.05 40.07
N LEU A 146 -10.51 -78.80 41.30
CA LEU A 146 -10.91 -77.47 41.76
C LEU A 146 -9.69 -76.53 41.80
N ASP A 147 -8.53 -76.99 42.30
CA ASP A 147 -7.28 -76.24 42.22
C ASP A 147 -6.91 -75.87 40.76
N GLY A 148 -7.14 -76.81 39.84
CA GLY A 148 -6.93 -76.58 38.41
C GLY A 148 -7.91 -75.57 37.80
N VAL A 149 -9.15 -75.52 38.30
CA VAL A 149 -10.15 -74.52 37.89
C VAL A 149 -9.77 -73.15 38.44
N GLU A 150 -9.39 -73.05 39.71
CA GLU A 150 -8.97 -71.80 40.35
C GLU A 150 -7.80 -71.17 39.61
N LYS A 151 -6.74 -71.93 39.33
CA LYS A 151 -5.60 -71.46 38.53
C LYS A 151 -5.98 -70.97 37.12
N ARG A 152 -7.00 -71.59 36.51
CA ARG A 152 -7.51 -71.16 35.19
C ARG A 152 -8.29 -69.85 35.31
N LEU A 153 -9.07 -69.68 36.37
CA LEU A 153 -9.80 -68.44 36.65
C LEU A 153 -8.82 -67.28 36.94
N ASP A 154 -7.77 -67.50 37.73
CA ASP A 154 -6.69 -66.51 37.92
C ASP A 154 -6.04 -66.11 36.58
N GLY A 155 -5.85 -67.08 35.69
CA GLY A 155 -5.33 -66.84 34.35
C GLY A 155 -6.28 -66.05 33.46
N VAL A 156 -7.60 -66.22 33.61
CA VAL A 156 -8.62 -65.45 32.91
C VAL A 156 -8.65 -64.02 33.45
N GLU A 157 -8.64 -63.83 34.77
CA GLU A 157 -8.64 -62.53 35.43
C GLU A 157 -7.45 -61.67 34.96
N LYS A 158 -6.23 -62.23 35.01
CA LYS A 158 -5.02 -61.55 34.50
C LYS A 158 -5.12 -61.16 33.02
N ARG A 159 -5.80 -61.96 32.19
CA ARG A 159 -6.01 -61.64 30.78
C ARG A 159 -7.01 -60.51 30.61
N LEU A 160 -8.08 -60.49 31.41
CA LEU A 160 -9.06 -59.42 31.41
C LEU A 160 -8.43 -58.09 31.85
N ASP A 161 -7.62 -58.09 32.91
CA ASP A 161 -6.83 -56.90 33.32
C ASP A 161 -5.94 -56.38 32.17
N GLY A 162 -5.33 -57.31 31.42
CA GLY A 162 -4.52 -56.98 30.25
C GLY A 162 -5.33 -56.41 29.08
N VAL A 163 -6.58 -56.86 28.89
CA VAL A 163 -7.50 -56.30 27.90
C VAL A 163 -7.95 -54.89 28.32
N GLU A 164 -8.33 -54.69 29.57
CA GLU A 164 -8.76 -53.40 30.10
C GLU A 164 -7.66 -52.33 29.92
N LYS A 165 -6.43 -52.63 30.33
CA LYS A 165 -5.27 -51.72 30.11
C LYS A 165 -5.03 -51.38 28.63
N ARG A 166 -5.30 -52.31 27.72
CA ARG A 166 -5.17 -52.07 26.27
C ARG A 166 -6.28 -51.17 25.76
N LEU A 167 -7.51 -51.35 26.25
CA LEU A 167 -8.65 -50.51 25.90
C LEU A 167 -8.44 -49.07 26.40
N ASP A 168 -7.96 -48.88 27.64
CA ASP A 168 -7.57 -47.56 28.15
C ASP A 168 -6.51 -46.89 27.26
N GLY A 169 -5.55 -47.68 26.77
CA GLY A 169 -4.52 -47.20 25.85
C GLY A 169 -5.07 -46.82 24.48
N VAL A 170 -6.11 -47.51 23.99
CA VAL A 170 -6.81 -47.17 22.75
C VAL A 170 -7.61 -45.88 22.94
N GLU A 171 -8.36 -45.75 24.02
CA GLU A 171 -9.16 -44.56 24.33
C GLU A 171 -8.28 -43.30 24.39
N LYS A 172 -7.17 -43.34 25.13
CA LYS A 172 -6.19 -42.23 25.17
C LYS A 172 -5.63 -41.86 23.81
N ARG A 173 -5.45 -42.84 22.90
CA ARG A 173 -4.97 -42.58 21.54
C ARG A 173 -6.04 -41.94 20.68
N LEU A 174 -7.30 -42.34 20.83
CA LEU A 174 -8.43 -41.73 20.15
C LEU A 174 -8.63 -40.28 20.60
N ASP A 175 -8.59 -40.00 21.90
CA ASP A 175 -8.58 -38.63 22.44
C ASP A 175 -7.44 -37.78 21.86
N GLY A 176 -6.27 -38.41 21.68
CA GLY A 176 -5.11 -37.78 21.05
C GLY A 176 -5.32 -37.49 19.56
N PHE A 177 -6.07 -38.34 18.85
CA PHE A 177 -6.44 -38.09 17.45
C PHE A 177 -7.46 -36.95 17.34
N ASP A 178 -8.49 -36.93 18.18
CA ASP A 178 -9.50 -35.87 18.17
C ASP A 178 -8.86 -34.50 18.38
N LYS A 179 -7.98 -34.36 19.39
CA LYS A 179 -7.22 -33.12 19.62
C LYS A 179 -6.38 -32.68 18.42
N ARG A 180 -5.78 -33.64 17.70
CA ARG A 180 -4.98 -33.34 16.50
C ARG A 180 -5.86 -32.94 15.33
N PHE A 181 -7.04 -33.53 15.17
CA PHE A 181 -8.00 -33.12 14.16
C PHE A 181 -8.53 -31.71 14.44
N ASP A 182 -8.87 -31.39 15.68
CA ASP A 182 -9.25 -30.02 16.08
C ASP A 182 -8.16 -28.99 15.76
N GLU A 183 -6.89 -29.35 15.95
CA GLU A 183 -5.75 -28.48 15.61
C GLU A 183 -5.59 -28.31 14.10
N VAL A 184 -5.80 -29.39 13.34
CA VAL A 184 -5.79 -29.36 11.86
C VAL A 184 -6.91 -28.46 11.34
N ASP A 185 -8.12 -28.57 11.86
CA ASP A 185 -9.26 -27.74 11.46
C ASP A 185 -8.97 -26.26 11.74
N LYS A 186 -8.45 -25.93 12.93
CA LYS A 186 -8.02 -24.55 13.25
C LYS A 186 -6.95 -24.03 12.30
N ARG A 187 -6.02 -24.88 11.85
CA ARG A 187 -5.01 -24.50 10.87
C ARG A 187 -5.63 -24.25 9.50
N PHE A 188 -6.58 -25.07 9.07
CA PHE A 188 -7.30 -24.85 7.81
C PHE A 188 -8.13 -23.56 7.85
N ASP A 189 -8.84 -23.28 8.95
CA ASP A 189 -9.52 -22.01 9.17
C ASP A 189 -8.57 -20.80 9.09
N GLY A 190 -7.34 -20.96 9.60
CA GLY A 190 -6.29 -19.95 9.49
C GLY A 190 -5.85 -19.72 8.04
N VAL A 191 -5.63 -20.80 7.30
CA VAL A 191 -5.28 -20.76 5.88
C VAL A 191 -6.38 -20.10 5.04
N ASP A 192 -7.66 -20.44 5.28
CA ASP A 192 -8.78 -19.86 4.54
C ASP A 192 -8.92 -18.34 4.77
N ARG A 193 -8.67 -17.88 6.00
CA ARG A 193 -8.61 -16.44 6.31
C ARG A 193 -7.48 -15.75 5.55
N GLN A 194 -6.27 -16.30 5.58
CA GLN A 194 -5.13 -15.76 4.85
C GLN A 194 -5.37 -15.72 3.33
N LEU A 195 -5.96 -16.78 2.78
CA LEU A 195 -6.29 -16.87 1.36
C LEU A 195 -7.35 -15.84 0.96
N THR A 196 -8.30 -15.56 1.85
CA THR A 196 -9.31 -14.51 1.65
C THR A 196 -8.67 -13.13 1.67
N GLU A 197 -7.76 -12.85 2.60
CA GLU A 197 -7.01 -11.60 2.67
C GLU A 197 -6.12 -11.37 1.44
N VAL A 198 -5.41 -12.40 0.97
CA VAL A 198 -4.62 -12.31 -0.25
C VAL A 198 -5.51 -12.00 -1.47
N ARG A 199 -6.70 -12.61 -1.56
CA ARG A 199 -7.66 -12.32 -2.64
C ARG A 199 -8.15 -10.87 -2.60
N THR A 200 -8.47 -10.33 -1.43
CA THR A 200 -8.94 -8.95 -1.31
C THR A 200 -7.82 -7.96 -1.64
N GLN A 201 -6.60 -8.20 -1.16
CA GLN A 201 -5.42 -7.41 -1.51
C GLN A 201 -5.14 -7.46 -3.03
N SER A 202 -5.21 -8.63 -3.64
CA SER A 202 -5.03 -8.78 -5.09
C SER A 202 -6.10 -8.04 -5.89
N ALA A 203 -7.35 -8.04 -5.44
CA ALA A 203 -8.43 -7.29 -6.09
C ALA A 203 -8.20 -5.77 -5.99
N ALA A 204 -7.78 -5.27 -4.82
CA ALA A 204 -7.44 -3.87 -4.61
C ALA A 204 -6.22 -3.43 -5.45
N LEU A 205 -5.20 -4.27 -5.53
CA LEU A 205 -4.04 -3.99 -6.37
C LEU A 205 -4.43 -3.94 -7.85
N SER A 206 -5.28 -4.86 -8.31
CA SER A 206 -5.77 -4.88 -9.68
C SER A 206 -6.59 -3.63 -10.03
N SER A 207 -7.36 -3.08 -9.09
CA SER A 207 -8.12 -1.85 -9.33
C SER A 207 -7.20 -0.63 -9.37
N SER A 208 -6.21 -0.54 -8.48
CA SER A 208 -5.18 0.52 -8.51
C SER A 208 -4.41 0.52 -9.83
N ILE A 209 -3.90 -0.64 -10.26
CA ILE A 209 -3.17 -0.78 -11.54
C ILE A 209 -4.04 -0.32 -12.71
N LYS A 210 -5.34 -0.64 -12.70
CA LYS A 210 -6.25 -0.21 -13.76
C LYS A 210 -6.39 1.32 -13.78
N THR A 211 -6.52 1.96 -12.63
CA THR A 211 -6.58 3.42 -12.49
C THR A 211 -5.28 4.07 -12.97
N ASP A 212 -4.14 3.60 -12.48
CA ASP A 212 -2.82 4.14 -12.86
C ASP A 212 -2.58 4.00 -14.37
N LYS A 213 -2.96 2.84 -14.95
CA LYS A 213 -2.91 2.62 -16.40
C LYS A 213 -3.76 3.65 -17.15
N THR A 214 -4.98 3.93 -16.69
CA THR A 214 -5.84 4.93 -17.35
C THR A 214 -5.25 6.34 -17.26
N GLU A 215 -4.72 6.73 -16.10
CA GLU A 215 -4.10 8.04 -15.90
C GLU A 215 -2.84 8.21 -16.77
N LEU A 216 -1.98 7.18 -16.81
CA LEU A 216 -0.79 7.19 -17.67
C LEU A 216 -1.16 7.26 -19.16
N THR A 217 -2.21 6.56 -19.57
CA THR A 217 -2.70 6.62 -20.96
C THR A 217 -3.14 8.04 -21.32
N GLU A 218 -3.88 8.73 -20.44
CA GLU A 218 -4.27 10.13 -20.66
C GLU A 218 -3.06 11.08 -20.68
N LYS A 219 -2.10 10.92 -19.77
CA LYS A 219 -0.87 11.74 -19.76
C LYS A 219 -0.06 11.55 -21.04
N ILE A 220 0.06 10.32 -21.55
CA ILE A 220 0.73 10.04 -22.82
C ILE A 220 -0.02 10.69 -23.99
N ARG A 221 -1.36 10.63 -23.98
CA ARG A 221 -2.20 11.27 -24.99
C ARG A 221 -1.98 12.79 -25.02
N ASP A 222 -1.99 13.44 -23.87
CA ASP A 222 -1.71 14.89 -23.75
C ASP A 222 -0.30 15.25 -24.24
N ALA A 223 0.72 14.48 -23.81
CA ALA A 223 2.09 14.69 -24.25
C ALA A 223 2.24 14.56 -25.78
N THR A 224 1.56 13.58 -26.38
CA THR A 224 1.54 13.39 -27.84
C THR A 224 0.92 14.59 -28.55
N GLN A 225 -0.22 15.10 -28.07
CA GLN A 225 -0.86 16.30 -28.63
C GLN A 225 0.02 17.54 -28.52
N ARG A 226 0.74 17.71 -27.41
CA ARG A 226 1.69 18.81 -27.22
C ARG A 226 2.88 18.71 -28.18
N LEU A 227 3.40 17.51 -28.44
CA LEU A 227 4.46 17.28 -29.41
C LEU A 227 3.99 17.63 -30.84
N GLU A 228 2.81 17.17 -31.25
CA GLU A 228 2.22 17.55 -32.55
C GLU A 228 2.08 19.08 -32.67
N GLY A 229 1.69 19.76 -31.59
CA GLY A 229 1.64 21.22 -31.53
C GLY A 229 3.01 21.87 -31.73
N LEU A 230 4.05 21.35 -31.09
CA LEU A 230 5.43 21.83 -31.24
C LEU A 230 6.00 21.57 -32.64
N GLU A 231 5.67 20.44 -33.26
CA GLU A 231 6.08 20.13 -34.64
C GLU A 231 5.48 21.15 -35.62
N LYS A 232 4.19 21.50 -35.45
CA LYS A 232 3.54 22.54 -36.26
C LYS A 232 4.20 23.91 -36.08
N THR A 233 4.49 24.33 -34.84
CA THR A 233 5.15 25.62 -34.61
C THR A 233 6.57 25.63 -35.16
N SER A 234 7.32 24.53 -35.03
CA SER A 234 8.65 24.37 -35.63
C SER A 234 8.60 24.50 -37.15
N SER A 235 7.61 23.86 -37.81
CA SER A 235 7.40 23.99 -39.25
C SER A 235 7.12 25.44 -39.67
N ASN A 236 6.24 26.14 -38.95
CA ASN A 236 5.92 27.55 -39.24
C ASN A 236 7.12 28.47 -39.04
N LEU A 237 7.96 28.20 -38.02
CA LEU A 237 9.18 28.95 -37.77
C LEU A 237 10.21 28.71 -38.88
N LEU A 238 10.36 27.47 -39.36
CA LEU A 238 11.24 27.14 -40.49
C LEU A 238 10.83 27.92 -41.75
N GLU A 239 9.53 27.99 -42.04
CA GLU A 239 9.00 28.80 -43.15
C GLU A 239 9.32 30.30 -42.98
N SER A 240 9.09 30.84 -41.78
CA SER A 240 9.36 32.25 -41.46
C SER A 240 10.84 32.62 -41.60
N VAL A 241 11.75 31.74 -41.16
CA VAL A 241 13.20 31.91 -41.33
C VAL A 241 13.58 31.89 -42.81
N GLY A 242 12.95 31.02 -43.61
CA GLY A 242 13.13 31.00 -45.06
C GLY A 242 12.80 32.35 -45.71
N LEU A 243 11.66 32.96 -45.33
CA LEU A 243 11.25 34.29 -45.81
C LEU A 243 12.22 35.41 -45.38
N LEU A 244 12.74 35.37 -44.16
CA LEU A 244 13.72 36.35 -43.68
C LEU A 244 15.04 36.27 -44.44
N ASN A 245 15.52 35.06 -44.74
CA ASN A 245 16.70 34.88 -45.57
C ASN A 245 16.49 35.46 -46.98
N GLY A 246 15.34 35.20 -47.62
CA GLY A 246 15.01 35.81 -48.91
C GLY A 246 15.02 37.35 -48.88
N ASN A 247 14.52 37.96 -47.79
CA ASN A 247 14.59 39.41 -47.61
C ASN A 247 16.03 39.92 -47.42
N GLN A 248 16.91 39.15 -46.77
CA GLN A 248 18.32 39.48 -46.64
C GLN A 248 19.00 39.47 -48.02
N ASP A 249 18.72 38.46 -48.86
CA ASP A 249 19.26 38.36 -50.21
C ASP A 249 18.80 39.54 -51.09
N ILE A 250 17.52 39.92 -51.00
CA ILE A 250 16.98 41.12 -51.68
C ILE A 250 17.67 42.39 -51.17
N ARG A 251 17.88 42.53 -49.85
CA ARG A 251 18.59 43.70 -49.27
C ARG A 251 20.03 43.78 -49.75
N VAL A 252 20.74 42.66 -49.84
CA VAL A 252 22.12 42.60 -50.36
C VAL A 252 22.12 43.01 -51.84
N ALA A 253 21.25 42.42 -52.66
CA ALA A 253 21.15 42.77 -54.08
C ALA A 253 20.79 44.25 -54.30
N PHE A 254 19.87 44.81 -53.52
CA PHE A 254 19.50 46.22 -53.61
C PHE A 254 20.65 47.15 -53.21
N LYS A 255 21.42 46.78 -52.18
CA LYS A 255 22.63 47.52 -51.79
C LYS A 255 23.67 47.51 -52.91
N GLU A 256 23.91 46.36 -53.54
CA GLU A 256 24.84 46.26 -54.67
C GLU A 256 24.40 47.14 -55.86
N VAL A 257 23.10 47.15 -56.18
CA VAL A 257 22.54 48.05 -57.20
C VAL A 257 22.75 49.52 -56.83
N LEU A 258 22.43 49.92 -55.59
CA LEU A 258 22.65 51.29 -55.12
C LEU A 258 24.13 51.69 -55.14
N ASP A 259 25.04 50.78 -54.79
CA ASP A 259 26.48 51.03 -54.82
C ASP A 259 26.98 51.23 -56.27
N LEU A 260 26.43 50.49 -57.24
CA LEU A 260 26.70 50.69 -58.67
C LEU A 260 26.16 52.03 -59.18
N GLU A 261 24.90 52.35 -58.92
CA GLU A 261 24.30 53.64 -59.33
C GLU A 261 25.04 54.82 -58.71
N LEU A 262 25.42 54.72 -57.43
CA LEU A 262 26.20 55.76 -56.76
C LEU A 262 27.60 55.94 -57.39
N ALA A 263 28.23 54.85 -57.82
CA ALA A 263 29.50 54.91 -58.53
C ALA A 263 29.37 55.61 -59.89
N GLU A 264 28.29 55.33 -60.62
CA GLU A 264 27.96 55.98 -61.90
C GLU A 264 27.69 57.48 -61.71
N ILE A 265 26.81 57.87 -60.78
CA ILE A 265 26.52 59.28 -60.47
C ILE A 265 27.80 60.03 -60.08
N LYS A 266 28.68 59.41 -59.30
CA LYS A 266 29.99 60.00 -58.96
C LYS A 266 30.86 60.20 -60.20
N SER A 267 30.85 59.27 -61.15
CA SER A 267 31.57 59.39 -62.42
C SER A 267 31.01 60.54 -63.29
N GLU A 268 29.69 60.62 -63.42
CA GLU A 268 29.02 61.70 -64.14
C GLU A 268 29.27 63.06 -63.49
N THR A 269 29.25 63.12 -62.16
CA THR A 269 29.54 64.35 -61.41
C THR A 269 30.97 64.81 -61.65
N ARG A 270 31.96 63.89 -61.65
CA ARG A 270 33.35 64.20 -62.01
C ARG A 270 33.43 64.75 -63.43
N THR A 271 32.77 64.10 -64.38
CA THR A 271 32.71 64.53 -65.79
C THR A 271 32.10 65.93 -65.93
N THR A 272 30.98 66.17 -65.26
CA THR A 272 30.29 67.46 -65.27
C THR A 272 31.15 68.56 -64.63
N LYS A 273 31.83 68.25 -63.52
CA LYS A 273 32.79 69.17 -62.90
C LYS A 273 33.90 69.55 -63.87
N THR A 274 34.49 68.59 -64.58
CA THR A 274 35.51 68.85 -65.62
C THR A 274 34.96 69.72 -66.76
N ARG A 275 33.73 69.46 -67.23
CA ARG A 275 33.09 70.29 -68.26
C ARG A 275 32.86 71.72 -67.78
N LEU A 276 32.45 71.89 -66.53
CA LEU A 276 32.18 73.20 -65.93
C LEU A 276 33.48 74.00 -65.74
N THR A 277 34.58 73.37 -65.32
CA THR A 277 35.89 74.03 -65.28
C THR A 277 36.32 74.51 -66.66
N THR A 278 36.17 73.70 -67.71
CA THR A 278 36.48 74.12 -69.09
C THR A 278 35.57 75.25 -69.58
N LEU A 279 34.30 75.27 -69.17
CA LEU A 279 33.37 76.35 -69.53
C LEU A 279 33.74 77.66 -68.82
N THR A 280 34.10 77.60 -67.54
CA THR A 280 34.60 78.76 -66.78
C THR A 280 35.86 79.35 -67.42
N GLU A 281 36.80 78.50 -67.86
CA GLU A 281 37.98 78.95 -68.61
C GLU A 281 37.60 79.64 -69.93
N LYS A 282 36.61 79.12 -70.67
CA LYS A 282 36.11 79.76 -71.89
C LYS A 282 35.44 81.11 -71.63
N PHE A 283 34.68 81.26 -70.53
CA PHE A 283 34.07 82.53 -70.16
C PHE A 283 35.08 83.58 -69.67
N ALA A 284 36.20 83.17 -69.07
CA ALA A 284 37.29 84.09 -68.73
C ALA A 284 37.89 84.79 -69.97
N GLY A 285 37.84 84.16 -71.15
CA GLY A 285 38.29 84.73 -72.43
C GLY A 285 37.44 85.86 -73.01
N VAL A 286 36.42 86.36 -72.30
CA VAL A 286 35.47 87.39 -72.76
C VAL A 286 36.01 88.84 -72.57
N GLU A 287 37.31 89.03 -72.38
CA GLU A 287 37.96 90.36 -72.34
C GLU A 287 37.61 91.28 -73.53
N ASN A 288 37.21 90.70 -74.67
CA ASN A 288 36.77 91.44 -75.85
C ASN A 288 35.48 92.27 -75.65
N LEU A 289 34.63 91.98 -74.66
CA LEU A 289 33.44 92.81 -74.39
C LEU A 289 33.79 94.15 -73.73
N ALA A 290 34.83 94.21 -72.90
CA ALA A 290 35.30 95.46 -72.31
C ALA A 290 35.85 96.43 -73.40
N GLY A 291 36.45 95.88 -74.46
CA GLY A 291 36.86 96.64 -75.65
C GLY A 291 35.68 97.17 -76.48
N MET A 292 34.54 96.48 -76.49
CA MET A 292 33.32 96.97 -77.18
C MET A 292 32.67 98.15 -76.45
N GLU A 293 32.63 98.15 -75.11
CA GLU A 293 32.07 99.29 -74.35
C GLU A 293 32.83 100.60 -74.62
N THR A 294 34.17 100.55 -74.68
CA THR A 294 35.00 101.72 -74.99
C THR A 294 34.73 102.26 -76.40
N ASN A 295 34.49 101.37 -77.37
CA ASN A 295 34.14 101.77 -78.74
C ASN A 295 32.77 102.46 -78.82
N VAL A 296 31.77 101.98 -78.06
CA VAL A 296 30.41 102.58 -78.04
C VAL A 296 30.42 104.02 -77.51
N VAL A 297 31.19 104.29 -76.45
CA VAL A 297 31.30 105.65 -75.88
C VAL A 297 31.88 106.63 -76.90
N LYS A 298 32.89 106.20 -77.67
CA LYS A 298 33.53 107.03 -78.69
C LYS A 298 32.56 107.42 -79.81
N LEU A 299 31.76 106.48 -80.29
CA LEU A 299 30.75 106.70 -81.34
C LEU A 299 29.67 107.71 -80.91
N LYS A 300 29.23 107.66 -79.64
CA LYS A 300 28.23 108.59 -79.11
C LYS A 300 28.67 110.05 -79.15
N GLY A 301 29.96 110.32 -78.87
CA GLY A 301 30.53 111.67 -78.96
C GLY A 301 30.55 112.21 -80.39
N GLN A 302 30.87 111.36 -81.37
CA GLN A 302 30.91 111.74 -82.78
C GLN A 302 29.50 112.11 -83.30
N MET A 303 28.47 111.36 -82.92
CA MET A 303 27.08 111.66 -83.32
C MET A 303 26.60 113.04 -82.86
N LYS A 304 26.95 113.47 -81.64
CA LYS A 304 26.56 114.80 -81.14
C LYS A 304 27.15 115.93 -81.98
N SER A 305 28.42 115.81 -82.38
CA SER A 305 29.09 116.80 -83.24
C SER A 305 28.45 116.91 -84.63
N VAL A 306 27.93 115.81 -85.18
CA VAL A 306 27.22 115.83 -86.46
C VAL A 306 25.90 116.59 -86.35
N ALA A 307 25.15 116.41 -85.26
CA ALA A 307 23.87 117.09 -85.05
C ALA A 307 24.03 118.63 -85.05
N ASP A 308 25.02 119.17 -84.32
CA ASP A 308 25.25 120.62 -84.24
C ASP A 308 25.61 121.25 -85.61
N ARG A 309 26.28 120.49 -86.49
CA ARG A 309 26.63 120.95 -87.84
C ARG A 309 25.42 121.05 -88.76
N ILE A 310 24.44 120.16 -88.61
CA ILE A 310 23.21 120.16 -89.43
C ILE A 310 22.40 121.43 -89.12
N THR A 311 22.18 121.75 -87.85
CA THR A 311 21.42 122.95 -87.43
C THR A 311 22.03 124.25 -87.98
N LYS A 312 23.37 124.34 -88.04
CA LYS A 312 24.05 125.50 -88.62
C LYS A 312 23.87 125.61 -90.14
N MET A 313 23.87 124.48 -90.87
CA MET A 313 23.63 124.49 -92.32
C MET A 313 22.20 124.96 -92.65
N GLU A 314 21.19 124.46 -91.93
CA GLU A 314 19.79 124.85 -92.15
C GLU A 314 19.57 126.37 -91.99
N ARG A 315 20.18 126.97 -90.97
CA ARG A 315 20.15 128.42 -90.76
C ARG A 315 20.78 129.20 -91.91
N LEU A 316 21.94 128.73 -92.40
CA LEU A 316 22.67 129.39 -93.48
C LEU A 316 21.87 129.37 -94.78
N ASP A 317 21.25 128.24 -95.12
CA ASP A 317 20.42 128.12 -96.32
C ASP A 317 19.26 129.12 -96.34
N LEU A 318 18.59 129.31 -95.20
CA LEU A 318 17.48 130.26 -95.08
C LEU A 318 17.93 131.73 -95.26
N LEU A 319 19.09 132.08 -94.70
CA LEU A 319 19.69 133.42 -94.85
C LEU A 319 20.06 133.72 -96.30
N VAL A 320 20.67 132.74 -96.99
CA VAL A 320 21.01 132.85 -98.41
C VAL A 320 19.75 133.06 -99.26
N ILE A 321 18.66 132.35 -98.94
CA ILE A 321 17.38 132.53 -99.65
C ILE A 321 16.82 133.94 -99.45
N ASN A 322 16.88 134.48 -98.23
CA ASN A 322 16.40 135.84 -97.98
C ASN A 322 17.26 136.91 -98.65
N HIS A 323 18.58 136.73 -98.74
CA HIS A 323 19.49 137.66 -99.40
C HIS A 323 19.23 137.79 -100.90
N ALA A 324 18.95 136.67 -101.56
CA ALA A 324 18.72 136.63 -103.00
C ALA A 324 17.38 137.29 -103.42
N ARG A 325 16.44 137.50 -102.49
CA ARG A 325 15.12 138.10 -102.76
C ARG A 325 15.20 139.63 -102.70
N ILE A 326 15.58 140.23 -103.83
CA ILE A 326 15.78 141.67 -104.05
C ILE A 326 14.48 142.47 -103.75
N LEU A 327 14.61 143.48 -102.88
CA LEU A 327 13.69 144.59 -102.55
C LEU A 327 12.25 144.50 -103.10
N HIS A 328 11.31 144.24 -102.18
CA HIS A 328 9.83 144.23 -102.31
C HIS A 328 9.15 142.90 -102.68
N GLY A 329 9.54 141.79 -102.04
CA GLY A 329 8.81 140.50 -102.07
C GLY A 329 9.09 139.65 -100.82
N PRO A 330 8.36 138.53 -100.56
CA PRO A 330 8.26 138.05 -99.19
C PRO A 330 9.46 137.30 -98.60
N TRP A 331 9.89 137.66 -97.38
CA TRP A 331 11.00 137.05 -96.63
C TRP A 331 10.57 135.76 -95.88
N LEU A 332 11.47 134.78 -95.82
CA LEU A 332 11.36 133.60 -94.95
C LEU A 332 11.75 133.95 -93.51
N GLU A 333 11.20 133.23 -92.54
CA GLU A 333 11.66 133.35 -91.17
C GLU A 333 13.02 132.70 -91.00
N ILE A 334 13.94 133.41 -90.35
CA ILE A 334 15.25 132.90 -89.98
C ILE A 334 15.20 132.43 -88.53
N PRO A 335 15.65 131.22 -88.18
CA PRO A 335 15.79 130.82 -86.79
C PRO A 335 16.93 131.58 -86.11
N ASN A 336 16.94 131.71 -84.78
CA ASN A 336 18.08 132.20 -84.01
C ASN A 336 19.24 131.17 -83.98
N GLU A 337 20.35 131.45 -83.29
CA GLU A 337 21.55 130.59 -83.32
C GLU A 337 21.32 129.20 -82.72
N ASP A 338 20.27 129.05 -81.90
CA ASP A 338 19.86 127.79 -81.28
C ASP A 338 18.85 127.00 -82.12
N GLY A 339 18.58 127.43 -83.36
CA GLY A 339 17.63 126.78 -84.28
C GLY A 339 16.16 127.07 -83.98
N ARG A 340 15.82 128.08 -83.17
CA ARG A 340 14.43 128.44 -82.84
C ARG A 340 13.90 129.54 -83.73
N TYR A 341 12.62 129.51 -84.12
CA TYR A 341 12.00 130.53 -84.99
C TYR A 341 11.29 131.64 -84.17
N PRO A 342 11.19 132.89 -84.68
CA PRO A 342 10.54 134.00 -83.99
C PRO A 342 9.03 133.80 -83.82
N THR A 343 8.34 133.25 -84.82
CA THR A 343 6.88 133.03 -84.73
C THR A 343 6.51 131.82 -83.87
N GLN A 344 7.50 130.96 -83.57
CA GLN A 344 7.36 129.84 -82.64
C GLN A 344 7.57 130.28 -81.17
N GLN A 345 7.81 131.57 -80.93
CA GLN A 345 7.85 132.11 -79.57
C GLN A 345 6.44 132.29 -78.96
N PRO A 346 6.30 132.26 -77.63
CA PRO A 346 5.01 132.32 -76.95
C PRO A 346 4.21 133.63 -77.17
N GLU A 347 4.87 134.78 -77.30
CA GLU A 347 4.27 136.08 -77.68
C GLU A 347 4.45 136.25 -79.19
N LYS A 348 3.36 136.37 -79.97
CA LYS A 348 3.44 136.26 -81.44
C LYS A 348 4.07 137.50 -82.07
N PHE A 349 5.37 137.40 -82.33
CA PHE A 349 6.10 138.29 -83.22
C PHE A 349 5.37 138.36 -84.57
N PRO A 350 4.97 139.55 -85.05
CA PRO A 350 4.27 139.69 -86.32
C PRO A 350 5.15 139.22 -87.46
N LEU A 351 4.61 138.36 -88.32
CA LEU A 351 5.34 137.75 -89.42
C LEU A 351 6.04 138.81 -90.30
N LEU A 352 7.38 138.82 -90.28
CA LEU A 352 8.20 139.72 -91.11
C LEU A 352 8.44 139.15 -92.49
N ASN A 353 7.35 138.83 -93.17
CA ASN A 353 7.44 138.32 -94.51
C ASN A 353 7.48 139.43 -95.55
N THR A 354 7.40 140.72 -95.26
CA THR A 354 7.49 141.76 -96.31
C THR A 354 8.20 143.00 -95.79
N HIS A 355 8.75 143.80 -96.71
CA HIS A 355 9.34 145.09 -96.38
C HIS A 355 8.32 146.01 -95.69
N GLY A 356 7.06 146.00 -96.16
CA GLY A 356 5.98 146.75 -95.55
C GLY A 356 5.66 146.28 -94.13
N ALA A 357 5.68 144.96 -93.86
CA ALA A 357 5.50 144.44 -92.49
C ALA A 357 6.61 144.93 -91.55
N LEU A 358 7.85 145.02 -92.05
CA LEU A 358 8.99 145.52 -91.30
C LEU A 358 8.93 147.05 -91.04
N GLU A 359 8.46 147.84 -92.01
CA GLU A 359 8.26 149.29 -91.85
C GLU A 359 7.03 149.65 -91.01
N ALA A 360 6.01 148.79 -91.02
CA ALA A 360 4.80 148.96 -90.22
C ALA A 360 5.01 148.61 -88.74
N LEU A 361 6.15 148.01 -88.37
CA LEU A 361 6.46 147.70 -86.99
C LEU A 361 6.43 148.97 -86.12
N ASN A 362 5.69 148.89 -85.02
CA ASN A 362 5.79 149.89 -83.97
C ASN A 362 7.11 149.70 -83.19
N GLY A 363 7.53 150.72 -82.43
CA GLY A 363 8.78 150.69 -81.67
C GLY A 363 8.93 149.44 -80.78
N PRO A 364 7.93 149.10 -79.95
CA PRO A 364 7.97 147.92 -79.07
C PRO A 364 8.25 146.61 -79.79
N THR A 365 7.49 146.31 -80.84
CA THR A 365 7.63 145.05 -81.57
C THR A 365 8.95 144.96 -82.34
N LEU A 366 9.44 146.08 -82.86
CA LEU A 366 10.77 146.13 -83.46
C LEU A 366 11.86 145.83 -82.42
N GLY A 367 11.72 146.37 -81.21
CA GLY A 367 12.63 146.10 -80.09
C GLY A 367 12.65 144.63 -79.65
N GLU A 368 11.50 143.95 -79.66
CA GLU A 368 11.42 142.51 -79.39
C GLU A 368 12.17 141.71 -80.46
N TYR A 369 11.94 142.00 -81.74
CA TYR A 369 12.62 141.31 -82.84
C TYR A 369 14.14 141.45 -82.77
N LEU A 370 14.62 142.64 -82.44
CA LEU A 370 16.05 142.87 -82.22
C LEU A 370 16.57 141.99 -81.07
N ALA A 371 15.84 141.90 -79.94
CA ALA A 371 16.25 141.07 -78.81
C ALA A 371 16.25 139.56 -79.11
N PHE A 372 15.25 139.04 -79.82
CA PHE A 372 15.16 137.61 -80.19
C PHE A 372 16.38 137.14 -80.99
N TYR A 373 16.87 138.01 -81.88
CA TYR A 373 18.01 137.76 -82.73
C TYR A 373 19.36 138.18 -82.12
N GLY A 374 19.36 138.72 -80.90
CA GLY A 374 20.57 139.23 -80.25
C GLY A 374 21.15 140.50 -80.89
N LEU A 375 20.32 141.28 -81.59
CA LEU A 375 20.70 142.51 -82.29
C LEU A 375 20.67 143.76 -81.38
N PRO A 376 21.53 144.76 -81.64
CA PRO A 376 21.59 145.99 -80.84
C PRO A 376 20.39 146.93 -81.11
N LEU A 377 19.95 147.66 -80.08
CA LEU A 377 18.89 148.68 -80.17
C LEU A 377 19.45 150.04 -80.65
N PRO A 378 18.65 150.88 -81.35
CA PRO A 378 19.08 152.22 -81.75
C PRO A 378 19.39 153.15 -80.56
N ASN A 379 20.34 154.07 -80.72
CA ASN A 379 20.83 154.93 -79.63
C ASN A 379 19.71 155.76 -78.97
N GLY A 380 19.70 155.74 -77.63
CA GLY A 380 18.77 156.50 -76.79
C GLY A 380 17.35 155.93 -76.71
N VAL A 381 17.12 154.71 -77.21
CA VAL A 381 15.81 154.06 -77.27
C VAL A 381 15.61 153.03 -76.17
N ASN A 382 14.46 153.10 -75.48
CA ASN A 382 13.96 151.99 -74.68
C ASN A 382 13.14 151.06 -75.58
N LYS A 383 13.49 149.75 -75.60
CA LYS A 383 12.84 148.74 -76.45
C LYS A 383 11.31 148.70 -76.33
N ASN A 384 10.73 149.06 -75.19
CA ASN A 384 9.29 149.02 -74.95
C ASN A 384 8.57 150.37 -75.20
N SER A 385 9.29 151.44 -75.59
CA SER A 385 8.71 152.76 -75.81
C SER A 385 7.95 152.83 -77.14
N SER A 386 6.77 153.45 -77.17
CA SER A 386 6.01 153.69 -78.40
C SER A 386 6.45 154.94 -79.18
N ARG A 387 7.18 155.87 -78.54
CA ARG A 387 7.64 157.14 -79.13
C ARG A 387 9.07 157.03 -79.67
N TRP A 388 9.29 156.14 -80.64
CA TRP A 388 10.56 156.12 -81.36
C TRP A 388 10.57 157.26 -82.38
N SER A 389 11.69 157.98 -82.47
CA SER A 389 11.89 158.93 -83.57
C SER A 389 11.92 158.17 -84.90
N ARG A 390 11.67 158.89 -85.99
CA ARG A 390 11.69 158.30 -87.34
C ARG A 390 13.04 157.65 -87.66
N GLU A 391 14.14 158.34 -87.34
CA GLU A 391 15.50 157.83 -87.51
C GLU A 391 15.77 156.57 -86.68
N GLN A 392 15.26 156.52 -85.44
CA GLN A 392 15.40 155.35 -84.57
C GLN A 392 14.68 154.14 -85.14
N LYS A 393 13.44 154.33 -85.63
CA LYS A 393 12.70 153.24 -86.30
C LYS A 393 13.45 152.78 -87.54
N GLU A 394 13.86 153.71 -88.42
CA GLU A 394 14.62 153.37 -89.63
C GLU A 394 15.91 152.59 -89.32
N ALA A 395 16.66 152.97 -88.28
CA ALA A 395 17.87 152.26 -87.86
C ALA A 395 17.59 150.85 -87.33
N GLY A 396 16.57 150.67 -86.46
CA GLY A 396 16.21 149.36 -85.93
C GLY A 396 15.63 148.44 -87.00
N THR A 397 14.77 148.98 -87.86
CA THR A 397 14.21 148.32 -89.05
C THR A 397 15.35 147.89 -89.97
N LYS A 398 16.36 148.74 -90.20
CA LYS A 398 17.53 148.38 -90.99
C LYS A 398 18.36 147.25 -90.35
N ALA A 399 18.67 147.30 -89.07
CA ALA A 399 19.46 146.24 -88.41
C ALA A 399 18.75 144.89 -88.44
N LEU A 400 17.44 144.88 -88.22
CA LEU A 400 16.61 143.67 -88.30
C LEU A 400 16.53 143.15 -89.74
N ARG A 401 16.33 144.04 -90.71
CA ARG A 401 16.42 143.70 -92.14
C ARG A 401 17.75 143.04 -92.46
N ASP A 402 18.84 143.69 -92.09
CA ASP A 402 20.19 143.21 -92.38
C ASP A 402 20.42 141.82 -91.76
N TYR A 403 19.95 141.54 -90.55
CA TYR A 403 20.07 140.20 -89.96
C TYR A 403 19.24 139.13 -90.66
N ILE A 404 18.01 139.45 -91.07
CA ILE A 404 17.14 138.45 -91.71
C ILE A 404 17.41 138.32 -93.20
N THR A 405 18.10 139.28 -93.84
CA THR A 405 18.41 139.26 -95.28
C THR A 405 19.89 139.14 -95.60
N THR A 406 20.81 139.24 -94.64
CA THR A 406 22.25 139.22 -94.92
C THR A 406 22.86 138.00 -94.25
N PRO A 407 23.40 137.04 -95.01
CA PRO A 407 24.17 135.94 -94.45
C PRO A 407 25.43 136.53 -93.79
N ALA A 408 25.67 136.19 -92.53
CA ALA A 408 26.92 136.47 -91.83
C ALA A 408 27.86 135.27 -91.90
#